data_AF-A0A8H7US07-F1
#
_entry.id   AF-A0A8H7US07-F1
#
_cell.length_a   1.000
_cell.length_b   1.000
_cell.length_c   1.000
_cell.angle_alpha   90.00
_cell.angle_beta   90.00
_cell.angle_gamma   90.00
#
_symmetry.space_group_name_H-M   'P 1'
#
loop_
_entity.id
_entity.type
_entity.pdbx_description
1 polymer ?
#
loop_
_entity_poly.entity_id
_entity_poly.type
_entity_poly.pdbx_seq_one_letter_code
_entity_poly.pdbx_strand_id
1 'polypeptide(L)'
;MKSILDNKRNDVLSLLNSGHTVAKIVRRVRVSKATKLTIENKRDCAQKITKGGLDNAIQAKEELSHSLKINVSVDTVRMTPRNNGLGALPKVKKPDISDDNAKERRFWCRDSIDWTSDDWKRIIFTDELR
;
A
#
# COMPACT_ATOMS: atom_id res chain seq x y z
N MET A 1 42.58 -1.32 -5.83
CA MET A 1 41.64 -0.30 -5.36
C MET A 1 40.93 -0.84 -4.12
N LYS A 2 41.19 -0.29 -2.92
CA LYS A 2 40.45 -0.71 -1.72
C LYS A 2 38.98 -0.42 -1.95
N SER A 3 38.18 -1.47 -1.86
CA SER A 3 36.79 -1.47 -2.25
C SER A 3 36.03 -0.48 -1.37
N ILE A 4 35.10 0.29 -1.93
CA ILE A 4 34.16 1.14 -1.16
C ILE A 4 33.47 0.36 -0.02
N LEU A 5 33.46 -0.97 -0.11
CA LEU A 5 33.00 -1.90 0.91
C LEU A 5 33.88 -1.92 2.18
N ASP A 6 35.20 -1.76 2.07
CA ASP A 6 36.15 -1.85 3.18
C ASP A 6 36.03 -0.64 4.12
N ASN A 7 35.80 0.55 3.56
CA ASN A 7 35.56 1.76 4.35
C ASN A 7 34.26 1.66 5.17
N LYS A 8 33.17 1.16 4.56
CA LYS A 8 31.91 0.92 5.27
C LYS A 8 32.04 -0.16 6.35
N ARG A 9 32.89 -1.15 6.12
CA ARG A 9 33.16 -2.22 7.09
C ARG A 9 33.91 -1.67 8.30
N ASN A 10 34.92 -0.82 8.08
CA ASN A 10 35.67 -0.16 9.14
C ASN A 10 34.80 0.81 9.96
N ASP A 11 33.86 1.51 9.32
CA ASP A 11 32.86 2.34 10.00
C ASP A 11 31.89 1.52 10.86
N VAL A 12 31.42 0.37 10.36
CA VAL A 12 30.58 -0.53 11.16
C VAL A 12 31.35 -1.04 12.38
N LEU A 13 32.63 -1.38 12.22
CA LEU A 13 33.48 -1.85 13.31
C LEU A 13 33.77 -0.74 14.34
N SER A 14 34.03 0.50 13.91
CA SER A 14 34.23 1.62 14.84
C SER A 14 32.95 1.96 15.62
N LEU A 15 31.78 1.86 14.98
CA LEU A 15 30.49 2.08 15.62
C LEU A 15 30.10 0.95 16.58
N LEU A 16 30.52 -0.29 16.31
CA LEU A 16 30.39 -1.41 17.26
C LEU A 16 31.27 -1.20 18.49
N ASN A 17 32.53 -0.81 18.29
CA ASN A 17 33.50 -0.61 19.38
C ASN A 17 33.14 0.60 20.27
N SER A 18 32.37 1.56 19.75
CA SER A 18 31.84 2.70 20.53
C SER A 18 30.53 2.38 21.28
N GLY A 19 30.09 1.11 21.29
CA GLY A 19 28.96 0.65 22.10
C GLY A 19 27.58 1.08 21.58
N HIS A 20 27.48 1.50 20.32
CA HIS A 20 26.18 1.80 19.72
C HIS A 20 25.37 0.51 19.47
N THR A 21 24.06 0.61 19.68
CA THR A 21 23.16 -0.52 19.39
C THR A 21 23.10 -0.79 17.89
N VAL A 22 22.99 -2.07 17.50
CA VAL A 22 22.96 -2.50 16.10
C VAL A 22 21.91 -1.73 15.27
N ALA A 23 20.74 -1.46 15.86
CA ALA A 23 19.69 -0.67 15.21
C ALA A 23 20.12 0.78 14.91
N LYS A 24 20.88 1.41 15.82
CA LYS A 24 21.42 2.76 15.63
C LYS A 24 22.54 2.76 14.58
N ILE A 25 23.37 1.72 14.55
CA ILE A 25 24.42 1.52 13.56
C ILE A 25 23.83 1.38 12.15
N VAL A 26 22.82 0.53 11.97
CA VAL A 26 22.16 0.29 10.67
C VAL A 26 21.53 1.58 10.10
N ARG A 27 20.87 2.39 10.96
CA ARG A 27 20.35 3.70 10.56
C ARG A 27 21.46 4.68 10.19
N ARG A 28 22.57 4.68 10.94
CA ARG A 28 23.67 5.64 10.82
C ARG A 28 24.56 5.36 9.60
N VAL A 29 24.81 4.08 9.31
CA VAL A 29 25.52 3.62 8.12
C VAL A 29 24.61 3.64 6.88
N ARG A 30 23.29 3.82 7.07
CA ARG A 30 22.25 3.88 6.03
C ARG A 30 22.28 2.67 5.11
N VAL A 31 22.45 1.49 5.69
CA VAL A 31 22.48 0.22 4.95
C VAL A 31 21.30 -0.63 5.39
N SER A 32 20.24 -0.63 4.59
CA SER A 32 19.84 -1.90 3.99
C SER A 32 20.40 -1.88 2.56
N LYS A 33 21.11 -2.92 2.16
CA LYS A 33 22.12 -2.80 1.09
C LYS A 33 21.55 -2.62 -0.33
N ALA A 34 20.24 -2.78 -0.56
CA ALA A 34 19.69 -2.94 -1.92
C ALA A 34 18.54 -1.98 -2.30
N THR A 35 18.05 -1.10 -1.42
CA THR A 35 16.83 -0.33 -1.71
C THR A 35 17.11 1.17 -1.84
N LYS A 36 17.03 1.71 -3.06
CA LYS A 36 17.14 3.17 -3.34
C LYS A 36 16.01 4.00 -2.69
N LEU A 37 14.86 3.39 -2.42
CA LEU A 37 13.73 4.03 -1.75
C LEU A 37 13.69 3.62 -0.28
N THR A 38 13.72 4.60 0.61
CA THR A 38 13.43 4.39 2.04
C THR A 38 11.96 4.00 2.23
N ILE A 39 11.63 3.46 3.40
CA ILE A 39 10.25 3.09 3.75
C ILE A 39 9.32 4.31 3.69
N GLU A 40 9.81 5.47 4.14
CA GLU A 40 9.08 6.74 4.11
C GLU A 40 8.77 7.17 2.67
N ASN A 41 9.78 7.15 1.77
CA ASN A 41 9.58 7.51 0.36
C ASN A 41 8.61 6.57 -0.34
N LYS A 42 8.64 5.27 0.02
CA LYS A 42 7.69 4.28 -0.50
C LYS A 42 6.26 4.58 -0.06
N ARG A 43 6.07 4.96 1.20
CA ARG A 43 4.77 5.28 1.76
C ARG A 43 4.21 6.57 1.16
N ASP A 44 5.04 7.61 1.05
CA ASP A 44 4.65 8.89 0.45
C ASP A 44 4.22 8.71 -1.01
N CYS A 45 5.02 7.98 -1.80
CA CYS A 45 4.68 7.64 -3.18
C CYS A 45 3.35 6.88 -3.27
N ALA A 46 3.11 5.89 -2.42
CA ALA A 46 1.86 5.15 -2.38
C ALA A 46 0.65 6.06 -2.04
N GLN A 47 0.81 6.94 -1.04
CA GLN A 47 -0.24 7.88 -0.63
C GLN A 47 -0.59 8.91 -1.72
N LYS A 48 0.42 9.46 -2.41
CA LYS A 48 0.19 10.39 -3.51
C LYS A 48 -0.55 9.74 -4.69
N ILE A 49 -0.27 8.47 -4.99
CA ILE A 49 -1.00 7.71 -6.01
C ILE A 49 -2.46 7.46 -5.56
N THR A 50 -2.68 7.04 -4.31
CA THR A 50 -4.04 6.71 -3.81
C THR A 50 -4.94 7.95 -3.65
N LYS A 51 -4.38 9.09 -3.22
CA LYS A 51 -5.14 10.33 -3.00
C LYS A 51 -5.40 11.13 -4.29
N GLY A 52 -5.06 10.57 -5.46
CA GLY A 52 -5.32 11.20 -6.77
C GLY A 52 -4.34 12.30 -7.16
N GLY A 53 -3.11 12.26 -6.66
CA GLY A 53 -2.06 13.22 -7.04
C GLY A 53 -1.16 12.77 -8.18
N LEU A 54 -1.09 11.46 -8.47
CA LEU A 54 -0.23 10.87 -9.50
C LEU A 54 -0.94 9.67 -10.14
N ASP A 55 -1.33 9.80 -11.41
CA ASP A 55 -2.10 8.76 -12.11
C ASP A 55 -1.20 7.62 -12.60
N ASN A 56 0.08 7.94 -12.89
CA ASN A 56 1.00 7.02 -13.56
C ASN A 56 2.33 6.84 -12.82
N ALA A 57 2.90 5.64 -12.92
CA ALA A 57 4.23 5.34 -12.35
C ALA A 57 5.36 6.20 -12.96
N ILE A 58 5.16 6.72 -14.18
CA ILE A 58 6.10 7.65 -14.83
C ILE A 58 6.08 9.01 -14.13
N GLN A 59 4.89 9.58 -13.90
CA GLN A 59 4.75 10.82 -13.14
C GLN A 59 5.31 10.68 -11.72
N ALA A 60 5.05 9.54 -11.07
CA ALA A 60 5.61 9.26 -9.77
C ALA A 60 7.15 9.16 -9.77
N LYS A 61 7.77 8.65 -10.84
CA LYS A 61 9.23 8.67 -11.00
C LYS A 61 9.74 10.11 -11.16
N GLU A 62 9.08 10.92 -11.98
CA GLU A 62 9.46 12.32 -12.22
C GLU A 62 9.36 13.14 -10.94
N GLU A 63 8.28 12.97 -10.18
CA GLU A 63 8.07 13.58 -8.87
C GLU A 63 9.16 13.18 -7.88
N LEU A 64 9.51 11.90 -7.78
CA LEU A 64 10.61 11.42 -6.93
C LEU A 64 11.97 11.96 -7.35
N SER A 65 12.18 12.14 -8.66
CA SER A 65 13.39 12.73 -9.21
C SER A 65 13.46 14.24 -8.95
N HIS A 66 12.34 14.95 -9.01
CA HIS A 66 12.30 16.40 -8.82
C HIS A 66 12.34 16.79 -7.34
N SER A 67 11.46 16.20 -6.53
CA SER A 67 11.30 16.54 -5.10
C SER A 67 12.43 15.98 -4.23
N LEU A 68 12.79 14.71 -4.41
CA LEU A 68 13.74 14.00 -3.55
C LEU A 68 15.12 13.80 -4.21
N LYS A 69 15.28 14.18 -5.48
CA LYS A 69 16.51 13.95 -6.27
C LYS A 69 16.90 12.47 -6.34
N ILE A 70 15.91 11.57 -6.30
CA ILE A 70 16.11 10.11 -6.32
C ILE A 70 15.83 9.57 -7.72
N ASN A 71 16.86 9.01 -8.36
CA ASN A 71 16.72 8.34 -9.65
C ASN A 71 16.43 6.84 -9.47
N VAL A 72 15.18 6.46 -9.75
CA VAL A 72 14.67 5.08 -9.72
C VAL A 72 14.12 4.66 -11.07
N SER A 73 14.16 3.36 -11.36
CA SER A 73 13.48 2.81 -12.53
C SER A 73 11.97 2.88 -12.35
N VAL A 74 11.23 2.99 -13.46
CA VAL A 74 9.76 2.97 -13.44
C VAL A 74 9.23 1.70 -12.79
N ASP A 75 9.89 0.56 -13.00
CA ASP A 75 9.48 -0.71 -12.39
C ASP A 75 9.66 -0.73 -10.87
N THR A 76 10.70 -0.05 -10.35
CA THR A 76 10.85 0.13 -8.89
C THR A 76 9.68 0.93 -8.32
N VAL A 77 9.22 1.93 -9.05
CA VAL A 77 8.04 2.74 -8.68
C VAL A 77 6.78 1.88 -8.75
N ARG A 78 6.58 1.05 -9.77
CA ARG A 78 5.44 0.13 -9.88
C ARG A 78 5.39 -0.91 -8.76
N MET A 79 6.55 -1.46 -8.37
CA MET A 79 6.63 -2.43 -7.27
C MET A 79 6.33 -1.81 -5.91
N THR A 80 6.52 -0.50 -5.77
CA THR A 80 6.39 0.19 -4.49
C THR A 80 4.96 0.14 -3.94
N PRO A 81 3.91 0.59 -4.67
CA PRO A 81 2.52 0.43 -4.24
C PRO A 81 2.15 -1.03 -3.99
N ARG A 82 2.56 -1.94 -4.88
CA ARG A 82 2.24 -3.38 -4.76
C ARG A 82 2.79 -3.99 -3.47
N ASN A 83 4.04 -3.66 -3.12
CA ASN A 83 4.67 -4.09 -1.88
C ASN A 83 4.04 -3.42 -0.64
N ASN A 84 3.36 -2.29 -0.80
CA ASN A 84 2.56 -1.64 0.25
C ASN A 84 1.09 -2.11 0.26
N GLY A 85 0.75 -3.20 -0.43
CA GLY A 85 -0.60 -3.76 -0.44
C GLY A 85 -1.56 -3.17 -1.48
N LEU A 86 -1.10 -2.22 -2.31
CA LEU A 86 -1.88 -1.63 -3.40
C LEU A 86 -1.70 -2.41 -4.71
N GLY A 87 -1.89 -3.73 -4.64
CA GLY A 87 -1.88 -4.58 -5.83
C GLY A 87 -3.15 -4.38 -6.66
N ALA A 88 -3.02 -4.38 -7.98
CA ALA A 88 -4.19 -4.50 -8.85
C ALA A 88 -4.85 -5.86 -8.60
N LEU A 89 -6.14 -5.85 -8.25
CA LEU A 89 -6.95 -7.05 -8.08
C LEU A 89 -7.97 -7.14 -9.21
N PRO A 90 -8.26 -8.34 -9.74
CA PRO A 90 -9.34 -8.51 -10.70
C PRO A 90 -10.66 -8.08 -10.06
N LYS A 91 -11.40 -7.21 -10.74
CA LYS A 91 -12.71 -6.75 -10.28
C LYS A 91 -13.70 -7.90 -10.37
N VAL A 92 -14.31 -8.29 -9.25
CA VAL A 92 -15.41 -9.26 -9.24
C VAL A 92 -16.63 -8.63 -9.94
N LYS A 93 -17.24 -9.37 -10.86
CA LYS A 93 -18.48 -8.95 -11.54
C LYS A 93 -19.60 -8.90 -10.50
N LYS A 94 -20.10 -7.70 -10.22
CA LYS A 94 -21.28 -7.49 -9.38
C LYS A 94 -22.47 -7.20 -10.30
N PRO A 95 -23.70 -7.56 -9.89
CA PRO A 95 -24.90 -7.07 -10.56
C PRO A 95 -24.86 -5.55 -10.58
N ASP A 96 -25.31 -4.98 -11.70
CA ASP A 96 -25.48 -3.53 -11.76
C ASP A 96 -26.72 -3.15 -10.95
N ILE A 97 -26.56 -2.22 -10.02
CA ILE A 97 -27.62 -1.81 -9.09
C ILE A 97 -27.77 -0.31 -9.28
N SER A 98 -28.97 0.12 -9.67
CA SER A 98 -29.28 1.55 -9.72
C SER A 98 -29.20 2.17 -8.33
N ASP A 99 -28.96 3.48 -8.27
CA ASP A 99 -28.88 4.20 -6.99
C ASP A 99 -30.17 4.05 -6.16
N ASP A 100 -31.32 3.96 -6.81
CA ASP A 100 -32.60 3.78 -6.14
C ASP A 100 -32.74 2.36 -5.56
N ASN A 101 -32.39 1.32 -6.32
CA ASN A 101 -32.35 -0.05 -5.82
C ASN A 101 -31.35 -0.19 -4.66
N ALA A 102 -30.23 0.53 -4.70
CA ALA A 102 -29.24 0.52 -3.61
C ALA A 102 -29.80 1.15 -2.33
N LYS A 103 -30.59 2.24 -2.43
CA LYS A 103 -31.26 2.88 -1.28
C LYS A 103 -32.32 1.97 -0.69
N GLU A 104 -33.17 1.37 -1.51
CA GLU A 104 -34.23 0.47 -1.05
C GLU A 104 -33.65 -0.74 -0.34
N ARG A 105 -32.65 -1.40 -0.94
CA ARG A 105 -31.93 -2.50 -0.31
C ARG A 105 -31.30 -2.10 1.02
N ARG A 106 -30.66 -0.92 1.07
CA ARG A 106 -30.07 -0.40 2.30
C ARG A 106 -31.12 -0.12 3.37
N PHE A 107 -32.25 0.46 2.99
CA PHE A 107 -33.36 0.75 3.90
C PHE A 107 -33.91 -0.54 4.48
N TRP A 108 -34.25 -1.51 3.63
CA TRP A 108 -34.74 -2.81 4.05
C TRP A 108 -33.76 -3.52 5.00
N CYS A 109 -32.46 -3.60 4.65
CA CYS A 109 -31.48 -4.22 5.55
C CYS A 109 -31.34 -3.52 6.91
N ARG A 110 -31.59 -2.21 6.99
CA ARG A 110 -31.53 -1.46 8.26
C ARG A 110 -32.78 -1.64 9.10
N ASP A 111 -33.95 -1.73 8.46
CA ASP A 111 -35.21 -2.00 9.12
C ASP A 111 -35.26 -3.43 9.67
N SER A 112 -34.67 -4.37 8.92
CA SER A 112 -34.62 -5.80 9.28
C SER A 112 -33.44 -6.20 10.17
N ILE A 113 -32.62 -5.25 10.64
CA ILE A 113 -31.39 -5.58 11.40
C ILE A 113 -31.68 -6.22 12.76
N ASP A 114 -32.75 -5.78 13.40
CA ASP A 114 -33.15 -6.20 14.75
C ASP A 114 -34.25 -7.28 14.72
N TRP A 115 -34.54 -7.86 13.55
CA TRP A 115 -35.59 -8.87 13.39
C TRP A 115 -35.25 -10.17 14.12
N THR A 116 -36.25 -10.70 14.80
CA THR A 116 -36.16 -11.98 15.50
C THR A 116 -36.43 -13.15 14.54
N SER A 117 -36.12 -14.37 14.98
CA SER A 117 -36.38 -15.58 14.19
C SER A 117 -37.84 -15.71 13.76
N ASP A 118 -38.80 -15.23 14.57
CA ASP A 118 -40.22 -15.28 14.23
C ASP A 118 -40.62 -14.23 13.19
N ASP A 119 -39.94 -13.10 13.14
CA ASP A 119 -40.15 -12.08 12.09
C ASP A 119 -39.68 -12.59 10.73
N TRP A 120 -38.53 -13.27 10.69
CA TRP A 120 -38.01 -13.92 9.48
C TRP A 120 -38.96 -14.99 8.94
N LYS A 121 -39.65 -15.74 9.82
CA LYS A 121 -40.64 -16.77 9.42
C LYS A 121 -41.87 -16.19 8.72
N ARG A 122 -42.16 -14.89 8.89
CA ARG A 122 -43.29 -14.23 8.24
C ARG A 122 -43.00 -13.88 6.78
N ILE A 123 -41.74 -13.94 6.36
CA ILE A 123 -41.32 -13.58 5.01
C ILE A 123 -41.33 -14.82 4.13
N ILE A 124 -41.96 -14.69 2.98
CA ILE A 124 -41.94 -15.71 1.94
C ILE A 124 -40.93 -15.26 0.89
N PHE A 125 -39.86 -16.03 0.74
CA PHE A 125 -38.88 -15.83 -0.33
C PHE A 125 -39.27 -16.69 -1.53
N THR A 126 -39.64 -16.06 -2.63
CA THR A 126 -39.86 -16.74 -3.91
C THR A 126 -38.64 -16.47 -4.79
N ASP A 127 -37.69 -17.40 -4.81
CA ASP A 127 -36.60 -17.41 -5.79
C ASP A 127 -36.93 -18.44 -6.86
N GLU A 128 -37.13 -17.98 -8.09
CA GLU A 128 -37.24 -18.88 -9.24
C GLU A 128 -35.83 -19.17 -9.74
N LEU A 129 -35.34 -20.39 -9.48
CA LEU A 129 -34.14 -20.91 -10.13
C LEU A 129 -34.42 -21.01 -11.63
N ARG A 130 -33.80 -20.12 -12.41
CA ARG A 130 -33.84 -20.12 -13.88
C ARG A 130 -32.49 -20.48 -14.47
#